data_AF-A0A1T5F3S9-F1
#
_entry.id   AF-A0A1T5F3S9-F1
#
_cell.length_a   1.000
_cell.length_b   1.000
_cell.length_c   1.000
_cell.angle_alpha   90.00
_cell.angle_beta   90.00
_cell.angle_gamma   90.00
#
_symmetry.space_group_name_H-M   'P 1'
#
loop_
_entity.id
_entity.type
_entity.pdbx_description
1 polymer ?
#
loop_
_entity_poly.entity_id
_entity_poly.type
_entity_poly.pdbx_seq_one_letter_code
_entity_poly.pdbx_strand_id
1 'polypeptide(L)'
;MLIVFCIMLVGVGIGIGVRSVPYFKSTGKWISVVIYFLLFLLGREVGTNKQLLMSLNTLGLQAFLITSGALIGSIFCAWITYKFFFQKNER
;
A
#
# COMPACT_ATOMS: atom_id res chain seq x y z
N MET A 1 -1.65 -19.49 -1.79
CA MET A 1 -2.77 -18.53 -1.59
C MET A 1 -3.36 -18.65 -0.20
N LEU A 2 -3.95 -19.79 0.16
CA LEU A 2 -4.51 -20.03 1.51
C LEU A 2 -3.49 -19.85 2.65
N ILE A 3 -2.25 -20.31 2.44
CA ILE A 3 -1.13 -20.12 3.39
C ILE A 3 -0.86 -18.64 3.67
N VAL A 4 -0.92 -17.78 2.66
CA VAL A 4 -0.70 -16.33 2.82
C VAL A 4 -1.82 -15.73 3.65
N PHE A 5 -3.07 -16.13 3.41
CA PHE A 5 -4.20 -15.74 4.23
C PHE A 5 -4.05 -16.16 5.69
N CYS A 6 -3.61 -17.40 5.95
CA CYS A 6 -3.35 -17.88 7.31
C CYS A 6 -2.25 -17.05 8.00
N ILE A 7 -1.15 -16.76 7.30
CA ILE A 7 -0.05 -15.96 7.85
C ILE A 7 -0.51 -14.52 8.14
N MET A 8 -1.34 -13.92 7.29
CA MET A 8 -1.94 -12.61 7.55
C MET A 8 -2.84 -12.62 8.78
N LEU A 9 -3.72 -13.63 8.93
CA LEU A 9 -4.59 -13.77 10.09
C LEU A 9 -3.80 -13.94 11.40
N VAL A 10 -2.76 -14.77 11.38
CA VAL A 10 -1.86 -14.95 12.53
C VAL A 10 -1.14 -13.65 12.85
N GLY A 11 -0.62 -12.93 11.85
CA GLY A 11 0.03 -11.63 12.03
C GLY A 11 -0.88 -10.58 12.67
N VAL A 12 -2.15 -10.51 12.26
CA VAL A 12 -3.16 -9.64 12.88
C VAL A 12 -3.45 -10.06 14.32
N GLY A 13 -3.61 -11.36 14.57
CA GLY A 13 -3.86 -11.90 15.91
C GLY A 13 -2.73 -11.56 16.89
N ILE A 14 -1.47 -11.74 16.48
CA ILE A 14 -0.29 -11.36 17.26
C ILE A 14 -0.26 -9.85 17.49
N GLY A 15 -0.55 -9.06 16.44
CA GLY A 15 -0.61 -7.60 16.53
C GLY A 15 -1.62 -7.11 17.56
N ILE A 16 -2.80 -7.75 17.66
CA ILE A 16 -3.82 -7.42 18.66
C ILE A 16 -3.36 -7.79 20.08
N GLY A 17 -2.73 -8.95 20.26
CA GLY A 17 -2.21 -9.37 21.58
C GLY A 17 -1.12 -8.44 22.11
N VAL A 18 -0.19 -8.04 21.24
CA VAL A 18 0.95 -7.16 21.58
C VAL A 18 0.55 -5.68 21.69
N ARG A 19 -0.61 -5.28 21.15
CA ARG A 19 -1.12 -3.89 21.22
C ARG A 19 -1.30 -3.38 22.66
N SER A 20 -1.52 -4.27 23.62
CA SER A 20 -1.72 -3.94 25.03
C SER A 20 -0.43 -3.53 25.78
N VAL A 21 0.75 -3.75 25.19
CA VAL A 21 2.04 -3.51 25.85
C VAL A 21 2.49 -2.05 25.67
N PRO A 22 2.67 -1.27 26.76
CA PRO A 22 2.95 0.18 26.68
C PRO A 22 4.29 0.54 26.03
N TYR A 23 5.23 -0.41 25.96
CA TYR A 23 6.52 -0.26 25.27
C TYR A 23 6.40 -0.07 23.76
N PHE A 24 5.29 -0.50 23.15
CA PHE A 24 5.03 -0.36 21.71
C PHE A 24 4.27 0.93 21.36
N LYS A 25 4.24 1.96 22.22
CA LYS A 25 3.59 3.25 21.88
C LYS A 25 4.19 3.96 20.66
N SER A 26 5.42 3.65 20.27
CA SER A 26 6.09 4.25 19.11
C SER A 26 6.19 3.33 17.89
N THR A 27 5.16 2.51 17.63
CA THR A 27 5.08 1.65 16.43
C THR A 27 5.30 2.43 15.15
N GLY A 28 4.85 3.69 15.08
CA GLY A 28 5.02 4.53 13.89
C GLY A 28 6.49 4.71 13.47
N LYS A 29 7.41 4.92 14.43
CA LYS A 29 8.85 5.04 14.12
C LYS A 29 9.41 3.73 13.56
N TRP A 30 9.05 2.60 14.15
CA TRP A 30 9.48 1.28 13.71
C TRP A 30 8.96 0.96 12.30
N ILE A 31 7.69 1.29 12.02
CA ILE A 31 7.12 1.12 10.67
C ILE A 31 7.92 1.94 9.65
N SER A 32 8.22 3.21 9.93
CA SER A 32 9.00 4.04 9.02
C SER A 32 10.40 3.47 8.75
N VAL A 33 11.10 3.00 9.79
CA VAL A 33 12.43 2.36 9.62
C VAL A 33 12.32 1.13 8.73
N VAL A 34 11.32 0.28 8.95
CA VAL A 34 11.09 -0.91 8.11
C VAL A 34 10.76 -0.52 6.67
N ILE A 35 9.92 0.49 6.45
CA ILE A 35 9.60 0.99 5.10
C ILE A 35 10.88 1.46 4.40
N TYR A 36 11.73 2.24 5.06
CA TYR A 36 12.99 2.68 4.46
C TYR A 36 13.91 1.50 4.11
N PHE A 37 14.00 0.51 5.01
CA PHE A 37 14.77 -0.69 4.75
C PHE A 37 14.20 -1.48 3.56
N LEU A 38 12.88 -1.61 3.47
CA LEU A 38 12.20 -2.29 2.37
C LEU A 38 12.43 -1.57 1.04
N LEU A 39 12.33 -0.23 1.04
CA LEU A 39 12.62 0.60 -0.14
C LEU A 39 14.09 0.48 -0.59
N PHE A 40 15.02 0.39 0.36
CA PHE A 40 16.43 0.17 0.06
C PHE A 40 16.66 -1.21 -0.60
N LEU A 41 16.09 -2.27 -0.02
CA LEU A 41 16.16 -3.62 -0.59
C LEU A 41 15.55 -3.66 -1.99
N LEU A 42 14.36 -3.08 -2.16
CA LEU A 42 13.66 -3.00 -3.44
C LEU A 42 14.50 -2.25 -4.48
N GLY A 43 15.09 -1.11 -4.11
CA GLY A 43 15.97 -0.34 -4.99
C GLY A 43 17.19 -1.16 -5.45
N ARG A 44 17.80 -1.94 -4.55
CA ARG A 44 18.91 -2.84 -4.90
C ARG A 44 18.47 -3.95 -5.86
N GLU A 45 17.36 -4.62 -5.57
CA GLU A 45 16.85 -5.73 -6.40
C GLU A 45 16.49 -5.25 -7.81
N VAL A 46 15.79 -4.12 -7.92
CA VAL A 46 15.38 -3.55 -9.21
C VAL A 46 16.60 -2.99 -9.96
N GLY A 47 17.53 -2.32 -9.28
CA GLY A 47 18.71 -1.71 -9.90
C GLY A 47 19.77 -2.72 -10.39
N THR A 48 19.84 -3.91 -9.79
CA THR A 48 20.78 -4.96 -10.24
C THR A 48 20.23 -5.74 -11.45
N ASN A 49 18.90 -5.67 -11.67
CA ASN A 49 18.24 -6.42 -12.73
C ASN A 49 18.20 -5.63 -14.04
N LYS A 50 19.17 -5.90 -14.94
CA LYS A 50 19.29 -5.24 -16.25
C LYS A 50 18.05 -5.41 -17.13
N GLN A 51 17.35 -6.54 -17.04
CA GLN A 51 16.13 -6.81 -17.80
C GLN A 51 14.97 -5.93 -17.33
N LEU A 52 14.83 -5.76 -16.01
CA LEU A 52 13.87 -4.82 -15.43
C LEU A 52 14.22 -3.40 -15.87
N LEU A 53 15.46 -2.95 -15.69
CA LEU A 53 15.91 -1.59 -16.09
C LEU A 53 15.63 -1.26 -17.56
N MET A 54 15.87 -2.18 -18.48
CA MET A 54 15.59 -1.98 -19.90
C MET A 54 14.08 -1.94 -20.19
N SER A 55 13.30 -2.71 -19.43
CA SER A 55 11.84 -2.74 -19.53
C SER A 55 11.16 -1.65 -18.70
N LEU A 56 11.86 -0.92 -17.83
CA LEU A 56 11.29 0.15 -17.01
C LEU A 56 10.75 1.29 -17.86
N ASN A 57 11.33 1.56 -19.02
CA ASN A 57 10.81 2.61 -19.90
C ASN A 57 9.42 2.24 -20.44
N THR A 58 9.23 1.00 -20.89
CA THR A 58 7.97 0.52 -21.45
C THR A 58 6.95 0.21 -20.35
N LEU A 59 7.35 -0.53 -19.32
CA LEU A 59 6.54 -0.87 -18.16
C LEU A 59 6.20 0.37 -17.33
N GLY A 60 7.12 1.33 -17.20
CA GLY A 60 6.92 2.56 -16.45
C GLY A 60 5.86 3.45 -17.09
N LEU A 61 5.89 3.61 -18.41
CA LEU A 61 4.88 4.38 -19.13
C LEU A 61 3.50 3.70 -19.06
N GLN A 62 3.46 2.38 -19.21
CA GLN A 62 2.23 1.60 -19.05
C GLN A 62 1.68 1.70 -17.62
N ALA A 63 2.54 1.52 -16.61
CA ALA A 63 2.17 1.64 -15.20
C ALA A 63 1.67 3.05 -14.87
N PHE A 64 2.28 4.09 -15.44
CA PHE A 64 1.87 5.48 -15.25
C PHE A 64 0.45 5.74 -15.80
N LEU A 65 0.17 5.25 -17.01
CA LEU A 65 -1.16 5.34 -17.64
C LEU A 65 -2.21 4.60 -16.81
N ILE A 66 -1.93 3.35 -16.44
CA ILE A 66 -2.85 2.53 -15.62
C ILE A 66 -3.09 3.19 -14.26
N THR A 67 -2.03 3.65 -13.59
CA THR A 67 -2.11 4.28 -12.27
C THR A 67 -2.89 5.58 -12.33
N SER A 68 -2.65 6.42 -13.34
CA SER A 68 -3.41 7.66 -13.54
C SER A 68 -4.89 7.38 -13.80
N GLY A 69 -5.21 6.42 -14.67
CA GLY A 69 -6.59 5.99 -14.92
C GLY A 69 -7.26 5.44 -13.66
N ALA A 70 -6.57 4.61 -12.89
CA ALA A 70 -7.07 4.05 -11.63
C ALA A 70 -7.29 5.12 -10.55
N LEU A 71 -6.38 6.10 -10.42
CA LEU A 71 -6.52 7.23 -9.51
C LEU A 71 -7.72 8.10 -9.87
N ILE A 72 -7.85 8.49 -11.14
CA ILE A 72 -8.98 9.27 -11.62
C ILE A 72 -10.29 8.50 -11.38
N GLY A 73 -10.33 7.22 -11.71
CA GLY A 73 -11.51 6.37 -11.49
C GLY A 73 -11.87 6.22 -10.00
N SER A 74 -10.87 6.03 -9.13
CA SER A 74 -11.09 5.92 -7.68
C SER A 74 -11.60 7.22 -7.07
N ILE A 75 -11.00 8.37 -7.44
CA ILE A 75 -11.43 9.70 -6.98
C ILE A 75 -12.84 10.01 -7.50
N PHE A 76 -13.11 9.70 -8.77
CA PHE A 76 -14.43 9.91 -9.37
C PHE A 76 -15.51 9.08 -8.69
N CYS A 77 -15.22 7.81 -8.39
CA CYS A 77 -16.13 6.93 -7.66
C CYS A 77 -16.38 7.46 -6.24
N ALA A 78 -15.33 7.83 -5.51
CA ALA A 78 -15.45 8.43 -4.18
C ALA A 78 -16.28 9.72 -4.19
N TRP A 79 -16.12 10.57 -5.21
CA TRP A 79 -16.89 11.79 -5.39
C TRP A 79 -18.38 11.52 -5.68
N ILE A 80 -18.69 10.53 -6.53
CA ILE A 80 -20.07 10.09 -6.78
C ILE A 80 -20.71 9.59 -5.48
N THR A 81 -20.01 8.71 -4.75
CA THR A 81 -20.51 8.17 -3.47
C THR A 81 -20.75 9.29 -2.46
N TYR A 82 -19.83 10.25 -2.37
CA TYR A 82 -20.02 11.43 -1.52
C TYR A 82 -21.25 12.25 -1.93
N LYS A 83 -21.42 12.53 -3.22
CA LYS A 83 -22.57 13.31 -3.71
C LYS A 83 -23.91 12.59 -3.51
N PHE A 84 -23.98 11.28 -3.77
CA PHE A 84 -25.22 10.52 -3.65
C PHE A 84 -25.63 10.22 -2.21
N PHE A 85 -24.66 9.91 -1.35
CA PHE A 85 -24.93 9.44 0.01
C PHE A 85 -24.83 10.55 1.06
N PHE A 86 -23.89 11.50 0.91
CA PHE A 86 -23.64 12.53 1.93
C PHE A 86 -24.31 13.87 1.63
N GLN A 87 -24.47 14.31 0.38
CA GLN A 87 -25.18 15.59 0.10
C GLN A 87 -26.70 15.56 0.34
N LYS A 88 -27.30 14.37 0.53
CA LYS A 88 -28.75 14.26 0.81
C LYS A 88 -29.10 14.41 2.31
N ASN A 89 -28.09 14.42 3.19
CA ASN A 89 -28.29 14.51 4.65
C ASN A 89 -28.07 15.93 5.21
N GLU A 90 -27.85 16.92 4.35
CA GLU A 90 -27.76 18.35 4.73
C GLU A 90 -28.99 19.17 4.26
N ARG A 91 -30.19 18.59 4.39
CA ARG A 91 -31.45 19.35 4.35
C ARG A 91 -32.34 18.95 5.51
#